data_AF-A0A7G1KLF0-F1
#
_entry.id   AF-A0A7G1KLF0-F1
#
_cell.length_a   1.000
_cell.length_b   1.000
_cell.length_c   1.000
_cell.angle_alpha   90.00
_cell.angle_beta   90.00
_cell.angle_gamma   90.00
#
_symmetry.space_group_name_H-M   'P 1'
#
loop_
_entity.id
_entity.type
_entity.pdbx_description
1 polymer ?
#
loop_
_entity_poly.entity_id
_entity_poly.type
_entity_poly.pdbx_seq_one_letter_code
_entity_poly.pdbx_strand_id
1 'polypeptide(L)' 'MPDEKRLWEIRLGVVASEAEARAVAEQIERLLCPDPDHAPPCPIPWSISTTAEDDMEPEQREMYDDVVEQHRIESGA' A
#
# COMPACT_ATOMS: atom_id res chain seq x y z
N MET A 1 14.46 -23.24 -7.19
CA MET A 1 14.82 -23.59 -5.80
C MET A 1 13.87 -22.81 -4.89
N PRO A 2 13.26 -23.42 -3.87
CA PRO A 2 12.26 -22.74 -3.02
C PRO A 2 12.80 -21.54 -2.20
N ASP A 3 14.12 -21.34 -2.11
CA ASP A 3 14.76 -20.26 -1.31
C ASP A 3 15.37 -19.09 -2.12
N GLU A 4 15.02 -18.94 -3.39
CA GLU A 4 15.49 -17.79 -4.18
C GLU A 4 14.65 -16.54 -3.86
N LYS A 5 15.32 -15.42 -3.51
CA LYS A 5 14.65 -14.13 -3.29
C LYS A 5 13.97 -13.69 -4.58
N ARG A 6 12.69 -13.31 -4.49
CA ARG A 6 11.90 -12.75 -5.59
C ARG A 6 11.35 -11.39 -5.18
N LEU A 7 11.00 -10.57 -6.17
CA LEU A 7 10.16 -9.41 -5.91
C LEU A 7 8.75 -9.90 -5.57
N TRP A 8 8.25 -9.47 -4.42
CA TRP A 8 6.88 -9.69 -3.98
C TRP A 8 6.25 -8.32 -3.75
N GLU A 9 5.08 -8.10 -4.31
CA GLU A 9 4.33 -6.86 -4.13
C GLU A 9 3.18 -7.11 -3.16
N ILE A 10 3.02 -6.19 -2.21
CA ILE A 10 1.87 -6.14 -1.30
C ILE A 10 1.09 -4.90 -1.68
N ARG A 11 -0.17 -5.08 -2.12
CA ARG A 11 -1.06 -4.00 -2.52
C ARG A 11 -2.16 -3.83 -1.48
N LEU A 12 -2.47 -2.58 -1.13
CA LEU A 12 -3.54 -2.22 -0.20
C LEU A 12 -4.46 -1.19 -0.87
N GLY A 13 -5.75 -1.50 -0.98
CA GLY A 13 -6.77 -0.55 -1.41
C GLY A 13 -7.31 0.24 -0.23
N VAL A 14 -7.43 1.57 -0.36
CA VAL A 14 -8.03 2.45 0.65
C VAL A 14 -8.92 3.48 -0.03
N VAL A 15 -10.11 3.72 0.51
CA VAL A 15 -10.93 4.88 0.14
C VAL A 15 -10.56 6.02 1.08
N ALA A 16 -9.81 7.00 0.58
CA ALA A 16 -9.20 8.05 1.37
C ALA A 16 -8.89 9.28 0.51
N SER A 17 -8.74 10.45 1.14
CA SER A 17 -8.07 11.58 0.50
C SER A 17 -6.57 11.29 0.28
N GLU A 18 -5.92 12.04 -0.62
CA GLU A 18 -4.48 11.90 -0.87
C GLU A 18 -3.65 12.05 0.42
N ALA A 19 -4.03 13.01 1.28
CA ALA A 19 -3.35 13.25 2.55
C ALA A 19 -3.49 12.07 3.52
N GLU A 20 -4.67 11.45 3.59
CA GLU A 20 -4.93 10.27 4.42
C GLU A 20 -4.19 9.04 3.87
N ALA A 21 -4.20 8.82 2.55
CA ALA A 21 -3.45 7.75 1.91
C ALA A 21 -1.94 7.87 2.17
N ARG A 22 -1.40 9.08 2.09
CA ARG A 22 -0.01 9.37 2.45
C ARG A 22 0.27 9.10 3.92
N ALA A 23 -0.63 9.50 4.83
CA ALA A 23 -0.47 9.25 6.26
C ALA A 23 -0.47 7.74 6.58
N VAL A 24 -1.23 6.92 5.84
CA VAL A 24 -1.18 5.46 5.94
C VAL A 24 0.17 4.92 5.44
N ALA A 25 0.67 5.41 4.30
CA ALA A 25 1.98 5.01 3.78
C ALA A 25 3.11 5.30 4.78
N GLU A 26 3.14 6.50 5.38
CA GLU A 26 4.13 6.88 6.40
C GLU A 26 4.06 6.00 7.65
N GLN A 27 2.87 5.53 8.03
CA GLN A 27 2.71 4.56 9.12
C GLN A 27 3.29 3.19 8.75
N ILE A 28 3.05 2.72 7.52
CA ILE A 28 3.62 1.46 7.02
C ILE A 28 5.14 1.53 6.96
N GLU A 29 5.72 2.65 6.49
CA GLU A 29 7.17 2.85 6.48
C GLU A 29 7.80 2.68 7.86
N ARG A 30 7.17 3.25 8.91
CA ARG A 30 7.63 3.12 10.30
C ARG A 30 7.49 1.70 10.85
N LEU A 31 6.50 0.93 10.35
CA LEU A 31 6.36 -0.47 10.71
C LEU A 31 7.45 -1.34 10.05
N LEU A 32 7.80 -1.05 8.80
CA LEU A 32 8.83 -1.77 8.04
C LEU A 32 10.26 -1.39 8.44
N CYS A 33 10.47 -0.16 8.91
CA CYS A 33 11.73 0.34 9.45
C CYS A 33 11.52 0.85 10.89
N PRO A 34 11.49 -0.07 11.88
CA PRO A 34 11.27 0.31 13.28
C PRO A 34 12.42 1.11 13.89
N ASP A 35 13.62 1.02 13.30
CA ASP A 35 14.80 1.82 13.66
C ASP A 35 15.23 2.66 12.44
N PRO A 36 14.75 3.91 12.29
CA PRO A 36 15.09 4.76 11.16
C PRO A 36 16.57 5.17 11.13
N ASP A 37 17.29 5.04 12.25
CA ASP A 37 18.69 5.45 12.39
C ASP A 37 19.68 4.30 12.12
N HIS A 38 19.19 3.13 11.71
CA HIS A 38 20.06 2.01 11.35
C HIS A 38 20.95 2.35 10.15
N ALA A 39 22.17 1.80 10.14
CA ALA A 39 23.07 1.97 9.00
C ALA A 39 22.52 1.22 7.77
N PRO A 40 22.32 1.89 6.62
CA PRO A 40 21.84 1.23 5.41
C PRO A 40 22.85 0.20 4.87
N PRO A 41 22.39 -0.83 4.12
CA PRO A 41 21.03 -1.04 3.63
C PRO A 41 20.11 -1.77 4.62
N CYS A 42 18.78 -1.63 4.43
CA CYS A 42 17.79 -2.39 5.19
C CYS A 42 17.99 -3.91 5.05
N PRO A 43 17.78 -4.72 6.11
CA PRO A 43 17.89 -6.19 6.05
C PRO A 43 17.01 -6.84 4.98
N ILE A 44 15.83 -6.26 4.75
CA ILE A 44 14.93 -6.55 3.63
C ILE A 44 14.73 -5.23 2.88
N PRO A 45 15.30 -5.05 1.68
CA PRO A 45 15.07 -3.85 0.88
C PRO A 45 13.60 -3.75 0.45
N TRP A 46 13.02 -2.55 0.56
CA TRP A 46 11.63 -2.29 0.18
C TRP A 46 11.49 -0.88 -0.40
N SER A 47 10.38 -0.67 -1.11
CA SER A 47 9.90 0.64 -1.55
C SER A 47 8.38 0.66 -1.41
N ILE A 48 7.82 1.81 -1.08
CA ILE A 48 6.37 2.03 -1.05
C ILE A 48 6.02 3.16 -2.01
N SER A 49 4.86 3.05 -2.65
CA SER A 49 4.30 4.07 -3.53
C SER A 49 2.79 4.11 -3.37
N THR A 50 2.22 5.31 -3.51
CA THR A 50 0.77 5.52 -3.59
C THR A 50 0.39 5.80 -5.05
N THR A 51 -0.76 5.28 -5.49
CA THR A 51 -1.30 5.51 -6.83
C THR A 51 -2.75 5.94 -6.69
N ALA A 52 -3.13 7.06 -7.30
CA ALA A 52 -4.51 7.53 -7.30
C ALA A 52 -5.36 6.67 -8.26
N GLU A 53 -6.67 6.59 -8.03
CA GLU A 53 -7.59 5.84 -8.89
C GLU A 53 -7.53 6.33 -10.36
N ASP A 54 -7.38 7.64 -10.56
CA ASP A 54 -7.27 8.27 -11.89
C ASP A 54 -6.02 7.81 -12.67
N ASP A 55 -4.99 7.33 -11.98
CA ASP A 55 -3.74 6.84 -12.56
C ASP A 55 -3.73 5.31 -12.76
N MET A 56 -4.81 4.61 -12.39
CA MET A 56 -4.92 3.15 -12.50
C MET A 56 -5.57 2.71 -13.81
N GLU A 57 -5.00 1.67 -14.41
CA GLU A 57 -5.65 0.94 -15.50
C GLU A 57 -6.99 0.34 -15.03
N PRO A 58 -8.00 0.18 -15.91
CA PRO A 58 -9.30 -0.36 -15.55
C PRO A 58 -9.23 -1.68 -14.77
N GLU A 59 -8.38 -2.61 -15.20
CA GLU A 59 -8.23 -3.91 -14.54
C GLU A 59 -7.62 -3.79 -13.13
N GLN A 60 -6.81 -2.76 -12.88
CA GLN A 60 -6.27 -2.49 -11.54
C GLN A 60 -7.33 -1.92 -10.60
N ARG A 61 -8.29 -1.16 -11.13
CA ARG A 61 -9.41 -0.60 -10.34
C ARG A 61 -10.38 -1.70 -9.93
N GLU A 62 -10.70 -2.61 -10.84
CA GLU A 62 -11.58 -3.77 -10.57
C GLU A 62 -11.07 -4.63 -9.38
N MET A 63 -9.76 -4.68 -9.15
CA MET A 63 -9.18 -5.40 -7.99
C MET A 63 -9.61 -4.82 -6.64
N TYR A 64 -10.13 -3.59 -6.60
CA TYR A 64 -10.51 -2.88 -5.39
C TYR A 64 -12.01 -2.60 -5.29
N ASP A 65 -12.84 -3.20 -6.16
CA ASP A 65 -14.30 -3.04 -6.14
C ASP A 65 -14.89 -3.40 -4.77
N ASP A 66 -14.38 -4.47 -4.13
CA ASP A 66 -14.80 -4.89 -2.80
C ASP A 66 -14.49 -3.83 -1.72
N VAL A 67 -13.39 -3.09 -1.85
CA VAL A 67 -13.00 -2.03 -0.91
C VAL A 67 -13.93 -0.81 -1.07
N VAL A 68 -14.27 -0.46 -2.31
CA VAL A 68 -15.23 0.61 -2.62
C VAL A 68 -16.62 0.24 -2.10
N GLU A 69 -17.05 -1.00 -2.32
CA GLU A 69 -18.33 -1.50 -1.85
C GLU A 69 -18.40 -1.56 -0.31
N GLN A 70 -17.33 -2.01 0.35
CA GLN A 70 -17.23 -1.97 1.81
C GLN A 70 -17.39 -0.54 2.33
N HIS A 71 -16.66 0.43 1.78
CA HIS A 71 -16.79 1.83 2.17
C HIS A 71 -18.23 2.35 1.98
N ARG A 72 -18.89 2.00 0.88
CA ARG A 72 -20.29 2.38 0.62
C ARG A 72 -21.22 1.87 1.73
N ILE A 73 -21.10 0.59 2.08
CA ILE A 73 -21.89 -0.06 3.14
C ILE A 73 -21.61 0.58 4.51
N GLU A 74 -20.34 0.79 4.86
CA GLU A 74 -19.92 1.30 6.17
C GLU A 74 -20.23 2.80 6.37
N SER A 75 -20.15 3.58 5.30
CA SER A 75 -20.49 5.01 5.31
C SER A 75 -21.99 5.28 5.26
N GLY A 76 -22.82 4.25 5.10
CA GLY A 76 -24.28 4.36 5.03
C GLY A 76 -24.78 5.11 3.79
N ALA A 77 -24.01 5.06 2.69
CA ALA A 77 -24.27 5.74 1.42
C ALA A 77 -25.03 4.85 0.41
#